data_AF-A0A1M6JG58-F1
#
_entry.id   AF-A0A1M6JG58-F1
#
_cell.length_a   1.000
_cell.length_b   1.000
_cell.length_c   1.000
_cell.angle_alpha   90.00
_cell.angle_beta   90.00
_cell.angle_gamma   90.00
#
_symmetry.space_group_name_H-M   'P 1'
#
loop_
_entity.id
_entity.type
_entity.pdbx_description
1 polymer ?
#
loop_
_entity_poly.entity_id
_entity_poly.type
_entity_poly.pdbx_seq_one_letter_code
_entity_poly.pdbx_strand_id
1 'polypeptide(L)'
;MFNKSMFSSQTGEWETPASFFAVLDSEFHFTLDVCARPENAKCPRFFSPEQDGLRQSWAGEICWMNPPYGREIGKWVRKAFEEAQKGAVVVCLLPSRTDTRWWHDYVMRAAEIRFVEGRLKFGGASSGAPFPSAVVVFRPGEHQLKVRSMHARIPKRKEWKDSAACQTQGP
;
A
#
# COMPACT_ATOMS: atom_id res chain seq x y z
N MET A 1 -2.39 32.08 20.36
CA MET A 1 -3.28 31.36 19.43
C MET A 1 -2.58 30.09 18.99
N PHE A 2 -3.09 28.93 19.40
CA PHE A 2 -2.57 27.63 18.97
C PHE A 2 -3.17 27.27 17.60
N ASN A 3 -2.31 27.13 16.58
CA ASN A 3 -2.72 26.79 15.23
C ASN A 3 -3.07 25.29 15.21
N LYS A 4 -4.37 24.98 15.10
CA LYS A 4 -4.90 23.61 15.07
C LYS A 4 -4.51 22.99 13.72
N SER A 5 -3.51 22.10 13.73
CA SER A 5 -3.03 21.30 12.60
C SER A 5 -4.20 20.74 11.77
N MET A 6 -4.25 21.10 10.49
CA MET A 6 -5.43 20.95 9.62
C MET A 6 -5.59 19.59 8.92
N PHE A 7 -4.92 18.50 9.34
CA PHE A 7 -4.96 17.23 8.59
C PHE A 7 -4.85 15.93 9.42
N SER A 8 -5.55 15.82 10.55
CA SER A 8 -5.75 14.51 11.19
C SER A 8 -7.14 13.96 10.88
N SER A 9 -7.24 12.87 10.12
CA SER A 9 -8.45 12.04 10.17
C SER A 9 -8.56 11.48 11.61
N GLN A 10 -9.75 11.58 12.22
CA GLN A 10 -9.95 11.21 13.63
C GLN A 10 -9.65 9.73 13.93
N THR A 11 -9.64 8.87 12.90
CA THR A 11 -9.40 7.43 13.03
C THR A 11 -8.04 6.97 12.49
N GLY A 12 -7.37 7.75 11.64
CA GLY A 12 -6.16 7.30 10.93
C GLY A 12 -6.37 6.11 9.96
N GLU A 13 -7.59 5.55 9.89
CA GLU A 13 -7.95 4.42 9.05
C GLU A 13 -8.38 4.92 7.66
N TRP A 14 -7.77 4.36 6.60
CA TRP A 14 -8.00 4.76 5.22
C TRP A 14 -8.39 3.54 4.40
N GLU A 15 -9.69 3.23 4.27
CA GLU A 15 -10.12 2.03 3.56
C GLU A 15 -9.76 2.08 2.07
N THR A 16 -9.02 1.06 1.59
CA THR A 16 -8.54 0.99 0.21
C THR A 16 -9.71 0.88 -0.79
N PRO A 17 -9.71 1.67 -1.90
CA PRO A 17 -10.70 1.53 -2.95
C PRO A 17 -10.73 0.10 -3.52
N ALA A 18 -11.91 -0.52 -3.62
CA ALA A 18 -12.05 -1.92 -4.02
C ALA A 18 -11.43 -2.25 -5.39
N SER A 19 -11.59 -1.36 -6.37
CA SER A 19 -10.98 -1.54 -7.70
C SER A 19 -9.46 -1.49 -7.66
N PHE A 20 -8.89 -0.58 -6.87
CA PHE A 20 -7.43 -0.47 -6.70
C PHE A 20 -6.85 -1.73 -6.05
N PHE A 21 -7.49 -2.22 -4.99
CA PHE A 21 -7.13 -3.49 -4.36
C PHE A 21 -7.22 -4.65 -5.36
N ALA A 22 -8.30 -4.77 -6.12
CA ALA A 22 -8.53 -5.89 -7.04
C ALA A 22 -7.43 -6.04 -8.11
N VAL A 23 -6.83 -4.94 -8.58
CA VAL A 23 -5.71 -5.02 -9.54
C VAL A 23 -4.46 -5.59 -8.89
N LEU A 24 -4.16 -5.21 -7.66
CA LEU A 24 -3.04 -5.78 -6.92
C LEU A 24 -3.33 -7.24 -6.56
N ASP A 25 -4.55 -7.56 -6.14
CA ASP A 25 -4.93 -8.93 -5.79
C ASP A 25 -4.91 -9.87 -7.01
N SER A 26 -5.26 -9.38 -8.20
CA SER A 26 -5.13 -10.15 -9.43
C SER A 26 -3.70 -10.50 -9.81
N GLU A 27 -2.73 -9.73 -9.32
CA GLU A 27 -1.30 -9.92 -9.58
C GLU A 27 -0.64 -10.75 -8.48
N PHE A 28 -0.94 -10.43 -7.22
CA PHE A 28 -0.24 -10.99 -6.07
C PHE A 28 -0.99 -12.16 -5.43
N HIS A 29 -2.31 -12.24 -5.59
CA HIS A 29 -3.17 -13.25 -4.97
C HIS A 29 -3.02 -13.27 -3.44
N PHE A 30 -3.50 -12.22 -2.78
CA PHE A 30 -3.29 -12.01 -1.35
C PHE A 30 -3.97 -13.11 -0.52
N THR A 31 -3.22 -13.65 0.44
CA THR A 31 -3.69 -14.68 1.37
C THR A 31 -4.07 -14.12 2.74
N LEU A 32 -3.56 -12.93 3.09
CA LEU A 32 -3.68 -12.34 4.41
C LEU A 32 -3.75 -10.80 4.37
N ASP A 33 -4.72 -10.21 5.07
CA ASP A 33 -4.78 -8.77 5.35
C ASP A 33 -4.29 -8.49 6.78
N VAL A 34 -3.10 -7.89 6.93
CA VAL A 34 -2.38 -7.89 8.22
C VAL A 34 -2.87 -6.81 9.19
N CYS A 35 -3.77 -5.92 8.78
CA CYS A 35 -4.22 -4.79 9.59
C CYS A 35 -5.61 -4.31 9.16
N ALA A 36 -6.63 -5.13 9.41
CA ALA A 36 -8.01 -4.85 9.00
C ALA A 36 -9.01 -5.05 10.13
N ARG A 37 -10.25 -4.61 9.92
CA ARG A 37 -11.43 -4.94 10.72
C ARG A 37 -12.33 -5.87 9.90
N PRO A 38 -13.21 -6.66 10.52
CA PRO A 38 -14.14 -7.53 9.80
C PRO A 38 -14.91 -6.82 8.68
N GLU A 39 -15.30 -5.57 8.89
CA GLU A 39 -16.06 -4.74 7.97
C GLU A 39 -15.24 -4.18 6.79
N ASN A 40 -13.91 -4.14 6.87
CA ASN A 40 -13.06 -3.55 5.83
C ASN A 40 -11.96 -4.47 5.28
N ALA A 41 -11.88 -5.70 5.80
CA ALA A 41 -10.91 -6.71 5.39
C ALA A 41 -10.96 -6.96 3.88
N LYS A 42 -9.78 -7.02 3.27
CA LYS A 42 -9.62 -7.29 1.84
C LYS A 42 -9.30 -8.75 1.52
N CYS A 43 -8.97 -9.54 2.55
CA CYS A 43 -8.75 -10.97 2.45
C CYS A 43 -9.67 -11.72 3.44
N PRO A 44 -10.06 -12.98 3.15
CA PRO A 44 -10.82 -13.81 4.09
C PRO A 44 -10.12 -14.04 5.42
N ARG A 45 -8.78 -14.13 5.41
CA ARG A 45 -7.95 -14.14 6.61
C ARG A 45 -7.40 -12.74 6.85
N PHE A 46 -7.55 -12.25 8.07
CA PHE A 46 -7.04 -10.96 8.49
C PHE A 46 -6.68 -10.92 9.97
N PHE A 47 -5.89 -9.92 10.37
CA PHE A 47 -5.68 -9.59 11.78
C PHE A 47 -6.43 -8.34 12.18
N SER A 48 -7.30 -8.49 13.19
CA SER A 48 -8.02 -7.40 13.83
C SER A 48 -7.11 -6.58 14.76
N PRO A 49 -7.53 -5.36 15.16
CA PRO A 49 -6.82 -4.58 16.17
C PRO A 49 -6.61 -5.37 17.47
N GLU A 50 -7.57 -6.20 17.87
CA GLU A 50 -7.51 -7.05 19.08
C GLU A 50 -6.50 -8.19 18.92
N GLN A 51 -6.30 -8.69 17.70
CA GLN A 51 -5.29 -9.71 17.39
C GLN A 51 -3.87 -9.13 17.27
N ASP A 52 -3.75 -7.80 17.15
CA ASP A 52 -2.49 -7.07 16.97
C ASP A 52 -1.59 -7.70 15.89
N GLY A 53 -1.84 -7.32 14.64
CA GLY A 53 -1.09 -7.82 13.49
C GLY A 53 0.43 -7.63 13.60
N LEU A 54 0.94 -6.67 14.41
CA LEU A 54 2.38 -6.50 14.63
C LEU A 54 3.00 -7.65 15.43
N ARG A 55 2.21 -8.33 16.26
CA ARG A 55 2.64 -9.46 17.10
C ARG A 55 2.51 -10.81 16.41
N GLN A 56 1.79 -10.87 15.30
CA GLN A 56 1.56 -12.12 14.56
C GLN A 56 2.68 -12.42 13.56
N SER A 57 2.90 -13.70 13.27
CA SER A 57 3.79 -14.13 12.19
C SER A 57 3.10 -13.95 10.84
N TRP A 58 3.84 -13.46 9.83
CA TRP A 58 3.36 -13.35 8.45
C TRP A 58 4.15 -14.27 7.50
N ALA A 59 5.11 -15.04 8.04
CA ALA A 59 5.98 -15.92 7.28
C ALA A 59 5.20 -16.90 6.39
N GLY A 60 5.61 -17.01 5.12
CA GLY A 60 4.99 -17.90 4.13
C GLY A 60 3.69 -17.38 3.51
N GLU A 61 3.22 -16.19 3.89
CA GLU A 61 1.99 -15.59 3.36
C GLU A 61 2.29 -14.56 2.25
N ILE A 62 1.26 -14.24 1.46
CA ILE A 62 1.25 -13.09 0.56
C ILE A 62 0.31 -12.03 1.15
N CYS A 63 0.91 -11.04 1.78
CA CYS A 63 0.23 -10.09 2.65
C CYS A 63 -0.17 -8.82 1.91
N TRP A 64 -1.42 -8.41 2.12
CA TRP A 64 -1.86 -7.04 1.94
C TRP A 64 -1.66 -6.25 3.25
N MET A 65 -1.07 -5.06 3.16
CA MET A 65 -0.87 -4.18 4.30
C MET A 65 -1.29 -2.74 3.95
N ASN A 66 -2.37 -2.27 4.55
CA ASN A 66 -2.78 -0.87 4.50
C ASN A 66 -2.95 -0.37 5.95
N PRO A 67 -1.85 0.00 6.61
CA PRO A 67 -1.86 0.21 8.06
C PRO A 67 -2.62 1.49 8.43
N PRO A 68 -3.05 1.64 9.70
CA PRO A 68 -3.50 2.94 10.17
C PRO A 68 -2.39 3.99 9.98
N TYR A 69 -2.71 5.09 9.30
CA TYR A 69 -1.74 6.14 9.02
C TYR A 69 -1.57 7.01 10.26
N GLY A 70 -0.32 7.21 10.68
CA GLY A 70 -0.02 7.95 11.89
C GLY A 70 1.40 7.69 12.39
N ARG A 71 1.58 7.79 13.70
CA ARG A 71 2.90 7.66 14.36
C ARG A 71 3.50 6.26 14.21
N GLU A 72 2.64 5.24 14.12
CA GLU A 72 3.05 3.84 14.15
C GLU A 72 3.39 3.26 12.78
N ILE A 73 3.24 4.04 11.69
CA ILE A 73 3.47 3.53 10.33
C ILE A 73 4.88 2.96 10.15
N GLY A 74 5.89 3.56 10.79
CA GLY A 74 7.25 3.05 10.75
C GLY A 74 7.41 1.66 11.35
N LYS A 75 6.60 1.28 12.35
CA LYS A 75 6.61 -0.07 12.94
C LYS A 75 6.05 -1.11 11.98
N TRP A 76 4.97 -0.77 11.27
CA TRP A 76 4.38 -1.62 10.24
C TRP A 76 5.34 -1.84 9.07
N VAL A 77 5.98 -0.78 8.57
CA VAL A 77 6.95 -0.88 7.46
C VAL A 77 8.18 -1.68 7.87
N ARG A 78 8.70 -1.44 9.09
CA ARG A 78 9.78 -2.26 9.64
C ARG A 78 9.39 -3.74 9.67
N LYS A 79 8.19 -4.05 10.18
CA LYS A 79 7.71 -5.42 10.27
C LYS A 79 7.54 -6.05 8.89
N ALA A 80 6.98 -5.33 7.92
CA ALA A 80 6.86 -5.81 6.53
C ALA A 80 8.22 -6.21 5.95
N PHE A 81 9.24 -5.38 6.17
CA PHE A 81 10.61 -5.71 5.77
C PHE A 81 11.14 -6.97 6.48
N GLU A 82 10.98 -7.05 7.80
CA GLU A 82 11.45 -8.19 8.61
C GLU A 82 10.74 -9.51 8.26
N GLU A 83 9.42 -9.50 8.06
CA GLU A 83 8.64 -10.68 7.67
C GLU A 83 8.97 -11.13 6.24
N ALA A 84 9.31 -10.19 5.34
CA ALA A 84 9.80 -10.56 4.02
C ALA A 84 11.13 -11.34 4.10
N GLN A 85 12.01 -11.02 5.06
CA GLN A 85 13.22 -11.82 5.31
C GLN A 85 12.91 -13.23 5.85
N LYS A 86 11.69 -13.46 6.34
CA LYS A 86 11.19 -14.77 6.82
C LYS A 86 10.37 -15.51 5.76
N GLY A 87 10.35 -15.03 4.52
CA GLY A 87 9.67 -15.71 3.41
C GLY A 87 8.28 -15.16 3.06
N ALA A 88 7.82 -14.07 3.68
CA ALA A 88 6.58 -13.42 3.28
C ALA A 88 6.77 -12.55 2.02
N VAL A 89 5.73 -12.40 1.21
CA VAL A 89 5.61 -11.29 0.26
C VAL A 89 4.68 -10.25 0.90
N VAL A 90 5.11 -9.00 1.03
CA VAL A 90 4.28 -7.96 1.68
C VAL A 90 4.09 -6.79 0.74
N VAL A 91 2.84 -6.55 0.32
CA VAL A 91 2.44 -5.42 -0.51
C VAL A 91 1.77 -4.37 0.36
N CYS A 92 2.39 -3.21 0.44
CA CYS A 92 2.04 -2.13 1.35
C CYS A 92 1.42 -0.97 0.57
N LEU A 93 0.27 -0.44 1.01
CA LEU A 93 -0.23 0.85 0.57
C LEU A 93 0.15 1.94 1.58
N LEU A 94 1.10 2.80 1.20
CA LEU A 94 1.71 3.80 2.08
C LEU A 94 1.55 5.21 1.52
N PRO A 95 1.52 6.25 2.37
CA PRO A 95 1.70 7.62 1.91
C PRO A 95 3.14 7.79 1.41
N SER A 96 3.36 8.46 0.28
CA SER A 96 4.69 8.71 -0.29
C SER A 96 5.46 9.78 0.47
N ARG A 97 5.80 9.49 1.73
CA ARG A 97 6.57 10.37 2.63
C ARG A 97 8.04 10.03 2.55
N THR A 98 8.63 10.33 1.39
CA THR A 98 10.00 9.97 1.03
C THR A 98 11.06 10.62 1.92
N ASP A 99 10.69 11.62 2.71
CA ASP A 99 11.52 12.35 3.67
C ASP A 99 11.63 11.66 5.05
N THR A 100 10.78 10.67 5.32
CA THR A 100 10.70 10.05 6.64
C THR A 100 11.76 8.97 6.84
N ARG A 101 12.21 8.82 8.09
CA ARG A 101 13.21 7.81 8.46
C ARG A 101 12.83 6.38 8.07
N TRP A 102 11.58 5.96 8.31
CA TRP A 102 11.14 4.61 7.95
C TRP A 102 11.14 4.36 6.44
N TRP A 103 11.01 5.42 5.63
CA TRP A 103 11.15 5.31 4.19
C TRP A 103 12.60 4.96 3.83
N HIS A 104 13.56 5.74 4.33
CA HIS A 104 14.97 5.53 4.07
C HIS A 104 15.51 4.21 4.66
N ASP A 105 15.11 3.87 5.89
CA ASP A 105 15.61 2.70 6.60
C ASP A 105 15.08 1.37 6.01
N TYR A 106 13.87 1.37 5.43
CA TYR A 106 13.18 0.16 4.99
C TYR A 106 12.65 0.21 3.55
N VAL A 107 11.88 1.23 3.17
CA VAL A 107 11.28 1.30 1.83
C VAL A 107 12.34 1.34 0.73
N MET A 108 13.46 2.02 0.94
CA MET A 108 14.58 2.05 -0.01
C MET A 108 15.27 0.68 -0.19
N ARG A 109 14.92 -0.31 0.63
CA ARG A 109 15.40 -1.70 0.56
C ARG A 109 14.33 -2.67 0.06
N ALA A 110 13.17 -2.16 -0.35
CA ALA A 110 12.10 -2.95 -0.94
C ALA A 110 12.49 -3.49 -2.33
N ALA A 111 11.79 -4.53 -2.79
CA ALA A 111 11.97 -5.07 -4.13
C ALA A 111 11.33 -4.17 -5.19
N GLU A 112 10.23 -3.50 -4.86
CA GLU A 112 9.53 -2.62 -5.78
C GLU A 112 8.84 -1.45 -5.07
N ILE A 113 8.85 -0.28 -5.71
CA ILE A 113 8.01 0.87 -5.37
C ILE A 113 7.22 1.27 -6.61
N ARG A 114 5.88 1.33 -6.48
CA ARG A 114 4.99 1.88 -7.49
C ARG A 114 4.42 3.20 -7.00
N PHE A 115 4.86 4.30 -7.58
CA PHE A 115 4.26 5.60 -7.28
C PHE A 115 2.88 5.70 -7.92
N VAL A 116 1.89 6.09 -7.12
CA VAL A 116 0.51 6.18 -7.58
C VAL A 116 0.27 7.53 -8.26
N GLU A 117 -0.04 7.50 -9.54
CA GLU A 117 -0.45 8.65 -10.33
C GLU A 117 -1.89 9.05 -9.97
N GLY A 118 -2.05 10.27 -9.47
CA GLY A 118 -3.33 10.81 -8.99
C GLY A 118 -3.50 10.72 -7.47
N ARG A 119 -4.75 10.69 -7.01
CA ARG A 119 -5.12 10.59 -5.59
C ARG A 119 -6.18 9.53 -5.40
N LEU A 120 -5.93 8.60 -4.48
CA LEU A 120 -6.90 7.58 -4.09
C LEU A 120 -8.06 8.22 -3.31
N LYS A 121 -9.27 7.69 -3.53
CA LYS A 121 -10.48 8.06 -2.78
C LYS A 121 -10.81 6.95 -1.79
N PHE A 122 -10.23 7.02 -0.60
CA PHE A 122 -10.44 6.01 0.44
C PHE A 122 -11.87 6.07 1.00
N GLY A 123 -12.44 4.92 1.36
CA GLY A 123 -13.75 4.83 2.04
C GLY A 123 -14.91 5.55 1.33
N GLY A 124 -14.86 5.68 -0.01
CA GLY A 124 -15.91 6.38 -0.77
C GLY A 124 -15.89 7.91 -0.66
N ALA A 125 -14.82 8.51 -0.15
CA ALA A 125 -14.69 9.97 -0.01
C ALA A 125 -14.94 10.72 -1.35
N SER A 126 -15.57 11.89 -1.26
CA SER A 126 -15.88 12.73 -2.43
C SER A 126 -14.63 13.27 -3.12
N SER A 127 -13.62 13.64 -2.33
CA SER A 127 -12.30 14.10 -2.77
C SER A 127 -11.22 13.03 -2.61
N GLY A 128 -10.16 13.14 -3.41
CA GLY A 128 -8.96 12.32 -3.23
C GLY A 128 -8.24 12.66 -1.92
N ALA A 129 -7.43 11.72 -1.43
CA ALA A 129 -6.61 11.93 -0.24
C ALA A 129 -5.72 13.18 -0.38
N PRO A 130 -5.48 13.93 0.71
CA PRO A 130 -4.63 15.13 0.68
C PRO A 130 -3.13 14.81 0.59
N PHE A 131 -2.74 13.56 0.35
CA PHE A 131 -1.36 13.09 0.28
C PHE A 131 -1.15 12.15 -0.91
N PRO A 132 0.08 12.07 -1.46
CA PRO A 132 0.44 11.07 -2.45
C PRO A 132 0.52 9.67 -1.84
N SER A 133 0.34 8.64 -2.66
CA SER A 133 0.40 7.24 -2.25
C SER A 133 1.43 6.47 -3.09
N ALA A 134 2.02 5.44 -2.49
CA ALA A 134 2.86 4.46 -3.16
C ALA A 134 2.45 3.06 -2.72
N VAL A 135 2.56 2.11 -3.66
CA VAL A 135 2.57 0.69 -3.35
C VAL A 135 4.02 0.27 -3.17
N VAL A 136 4.36 -0.31 -2.02
CA VAL A 136 5.72 -0.79 -1.73
C VAL A 136 5.67 -2.30 -1.57
N VAL A 137 6.52 -3.02 -2.29
CA VAL A 137 6.54 -4.49 -2.31
C VAL A 137 7.84 -4.97 -1.71
N PHE A 138 7.73 -5.69 -0.60
CA PHE A 138 8.83 -6.47 -0.03
C PHE A 138 8.72 -7.92 -0.48
N ARG A 139 9.83 -8.50 -0.97
CA ARG A 139 9.91 -9.90 -1.41
C ARG A 139 11.07 -10.61 -0.68
N PRO A 140 10.98 -11.93 -0.45
CA PRO A 140 12.07 -12.70 0.14
C PRO A 140 13.31 -12.67 -0.75
N GLY A 141 14.47 -12.35 -0.18
CA GLY A 141 15.77 -12.42 -0.86
C GLY A 141 15.99 -11.42 -2.01
N GLU A 142 15.02 -10.56 -2.35
CA GLU A 142 15.17 -9.57 -3.42
C GLU A 142 15.45 -8.17 -2.84
N HIS A 143 16.60 -7.60 -3.24
CA HIS A 143 17.06 -6.28 -2.78
C HIS A 143 17.35 -5.31 -3.92
N GLN A 144 17.11 -5.71 -5.18
CA GLN A 144 17.24 -4.82 -6.32
C GLN A 144 15.94 -4.03 -6.49
N LEU A 145 15.94 -2.79 -6.02
CA LEU A 145 14.78 -1.92 -6.08
C LEU A 145 14.37 -1.62 -7.54
N LYS A 146 13.14 -1.97 -7.90
CA LYS A 146 12.46 -1.56 -9.12
C LYS A 146 11.51 -0.40 -8.83
N VAL A 147 11.45 0.59 -9.71
CA VAL A 147 10.54 1.73 -9.58
C VAL A 147 9.62 1.80 -10.79
N ARG A 148 8.30 1.90 -10.56
CA ARG A 148 7.27 1.99 -11.62
C ARG A 148 6.19 3.01 -11.24
N SER A 149 5.32 3.33 -12.21
CA SER A 149 4.08 4.06 -11.97
C SER A 149 2.88 3.11 -11.91
N MET A 150 1.82 3.51 -11.20
CA MET A 150 0.51 2.86 -11.20
C MET A 150 -0.58 3.93 -11.11
N HIS A 151 -1.71 3.77 -11.80
CA HIS A 151 -2.77 4.77 -11.75
C HIS A 151 -3.68 4.59 -10.53
N ALA A 152 -4.06 5.70 -9.88
CA ALA A 152 -5.03 5.70 -8.78
C ALA A 152 -6.44 5.24 -9.22
N ARG A 153 -6.77 5.45 -10.50
CA ARG A 153 -8.02 4.99 -11.13
C ARG A 153 -7.66 3.99 -12.20
N ILE A 154 -8.37 2.87 -12.22
CA ILE A 154 -8.26 1.92 -13.32
C ILE A 154 -9.18 2.42 -14.43
N PRO A 155 -8.64 2.78 -15.60
CA PRO A 155 -9.44 3.21 -16.74
C PRO A 155 -10.44 2.11 -17.09
N LYS A 156 -11.66 2.48 -17.50
CA LYS A 156 -12.59 1.45 -18.02
C LYS A 156 -11.95 0.85 -19.26
N ARG A 157 -12.10 -0.46 -19.49
CA ARG A 157 -11.47 -1.29 -20.56
C ARG A 157 -11.41 -0.67 -21.98
N LYS A 158 -12.22 0.36 -22.27
CA LYS A 158 -12.19 1.15 -23.51
C LYS A 158 -10.99 2.10 -23.62
N GLU A 159 -10.52 2.67 -22.51
CA GLU A 159 -9.49 3.73 -22.45
C GLU A 159 -8.05 3.19 -22.56
N TRP A 160 -7.83 1.89 -22.28
CA TRP A 160 -6.50 1.26 -22.41
C TRP A 160 -6.03 1.11 -23.86
N LYS A 161 -6.97 0.97 -24.81
CA LYS A 161 -6.63 0.84 -26.23
C LYS A 161 -6.05 2.13 -26.80
N ASP A 162 -6.43 3.27 -26.25
CA ASP A 162 -6.02 4.59 -26.76
C ASP A 162 -4.71 5.07 -26.14
N SER A 163 -4.37 4.64 -24.91
CA SER A 163 -3.13 5.02 -24.22
C SER A 163 -1.92 4.13 -24.56
N ALA A 164 -2.14 2.84 -24.84
CA ALA A 164 -1.08 1.94 -25.30
C ALA A 164 -0.57 2.28 -26.72
N ALA A 165 -1.37 2.99 -27.51
CA ALA A 165 -0.98 3.47 -28.85
C ALA A 165 0.03 4.62 -28.83
N CYS A 166 0.26 5.26 -27.67
CA CYS A 166 1.18 6.39 -27.53
C CYS A 166 2.61 5.98 -27.12
N GLN A 167 2.85 4.69 -26.85
CA GLN A 167 4.17 4.18 -26.42
C GLN A 167 4.93 3.41 -27.53
N THR A 168 4.44 3.41 -28.77
CA THR A 168 5.07 2.69 -29.90
C THR A 168 5.49 3.62 -31.05
N GLN A 169 5.89 4.85 -30.76
CA GLN A 169 6.57 5.75 -31.71
C GLN A 169 7.65 6.51 -30.92
N GLY A 170 8.85 5.98 -30.72
CA GLY A 170 9.96 5.79 -31.68
C GLY A 170 11.19 6.52 -31.10
N PRO A 171 12.32 6.66 -31.81
CA PRO A 171 12.92 5.81 -32.85
C PRO A 171 13.82 4.69 -32.29
#